data_AF-A0A9C8HUC0-F1
#
_entry.id   AF-A0A9C8HUC0-F1
#
_cell.length_a   1.000
_cell.length_b   1.000
_cell.length_c   1.000
_cell.angle_alpha   90.00
_cell.angle_beta   90.00
_cell.angle_gamma   90.00
#
_symmetry.space_group_name_H-M   'P 1'
#
loop_
_entity.id
_entity.type
_entity.pdbx_description
1 polymer ?
#
loop_
_entity_poly.entity_id
_entity_poly.type
_entity_poly.pdbx_seq_one_letter_code
_entity_poly.pdbx_strand_id
1 'polypeptide(L)'
;MKRGSKLITACVILLMSGCAGTRTSQKDVTFEDAGIYIDYLEEKETGRDLERMEESIRTLLERYPRSEQLLTDLLAIQADQQQYKEALTTANRFLALYPDNRRMLHVKASLEEFVGKSPVKTYEKLHELEPGNEFFLLKLADLNGVEGNMKASFRAYEKLVREFPRKEQYLARALHLFYVRKAWNEMLDLRDLYPGEGANFHDKIIELFAVKNDAPGLWQFLQEISPRLEMREKAPFYFALFYLTQDEGIYEKEAAVLKKNLKNELYFFLGAYIMESDDEAGPVKGAVLLQHVSKRSPYFCESMVYLMKSDIQREDKESLVAHYRDFRKTEYEMPAELSLLYYAYEKNPGFAQYLYQIFDFSTLSRSTLAGFIDILVSREYLEQARVYGSLVEGLFQSAEERYSYHYAMLRLYSRLEDKDHMDIHFEKAVEQGGRLPDLLNYYGFSLLLLQPPPVEEALPLLEEAYAADPANPAVADSLGWAYFLSGKEEKGEKLIDEALKALPDDEEILFHKAMIMKRKGLFEDALEILKRIDNEEGNRKIYYEDLDDEMDQLRSLIEP
;
A
#
# COMPACT_ATOMS: atom_id res chain seq x y z
N MET A 1 -18.31 -5.95 -67.00
CA MET A 1 -18.57 -7.04 -66.03
C MET A 1 -17.79 -8.35 -66.29
N LYS A 2 -17.68 -8.87 -67.53
CA LYS A 2 -16.97 -10.16 -67.80
C LYS A 2 -15.44 -10.20 -67.64
N ARG A 3 -14.73 -9.06 -67.63
CA ARG A 3 -13.26 -9.00 -67.40
C ARG A 3 -12.88 -9.00 -65.91
N GLY A 4 -13.75 -8.51 -65.03
CA GLY A 4 -13.52 -8.52 -63.57
C GLY A 4 -13.63 -9.92 -62.97
N SER A 5 -14.64 -10.69 -63.37
CA SER A 5 -14.85 -12.08 -62.92
C SER A 5 -13.66 -13.00 -63.27
N LYS A 6 -13.08 -12.91 -64.48
CA LYS A 6 -11.92 -13.73 -64.84
C LYS A 6 -10.65 -13.39 -64.05
N LEU A 7 -10.47 -12.14 -63.64
CA LEU A 7 -9.34 -11.72 -62.80
C LEU A 7 -9.50 -12.24 -61.37
N ILE A 8 -10.71 -12.16 -60.81
CA ILE A 8 -11.05 -12.68 -59.48
C ILE A 8 -10.87 -14.20 -59.47
N THR A 9 -11.37 -14.92 -60.47
CA THR A 9 -11.16 -16.37 -60.62
C THR A 9 -9.68 -16.74 -60.73
N ALA A 10 -8.87 -15.98 -61.49
CA ALA A 10 -7.43 -16.23 -61.59
C ALA A 10 -6.68 -15.98 -60.27
N CYS A 11 -7.07 -14.96 -59.49
CA CYS A 11 -6.54 -14.71 -58.16
C CYS A 11 -6.92 -15.82 -57.16
N VAL A 12 -8.17 -16.30 -57.21
CA VAL A 12 -8.65 -17.43 -56.39
C VAL A 12 -7.89 -18.72 -56.71
N ILE A 13 -7.63 -18.99 -57.99
CA ILE A 13 -6.82 -20.15 -58.44
C ILE A 13 -5.38 -20.05 -57.90
N LEU A 14 -4.77 -18.87 -57.95
CA LEU A 14 -3.43 -18.64 -57.41
C LEU A 14 -3.37 -18.83 -55.89
N LEU A 15 -4.37 -18.32 -55.16
CA LEU A 15 -4.49 -18.48 -53.70
C LEU A 15 -4.67 -19.94 -53.27
N MET A 16 -5.48 -20.72 -54.00
CA MET A 16 -5.71 -22.14 -53.70
C MET A 16 -4.51 -23.04 -54.04
N SER A 17 -3.67 -22.63 -55.00
CA SER A 17 -2.60 -23.45 -55.58
C SER A 17 -1.24 -23.38 -54.87
N GLY A 18 -1.05 -22.48 -53.88
CA GLY A 18 0.14 -22.39 -53.03
C GLY A 18 1.47 -22.30 -53.78
N CYS A 19 2.03 -21.12 -53.97
CA CYS A 19 3.37 -20.98 -54.55
C CYS A 19 4.47 -21.52 -53.59
N ALA A 20 4.97 -22.74 -53.83
CA ALA A 20 6.38 -22.98 -54.16
C ALA A 20 6.72 -24.49 -54.28
N GLY A 21 7.26 -24.87 -55.44
CA GLY A 21 8.40 -25.78 -55.52
C GLY A 21 8.21 -27.23 -55.09
N THR A 22 7.51 -28.04 -55.90
CA THR A 22 7.97 -29.37 -56.35
C THR A 22 6.99 -29.86 -57.41
N ARG A 23 7.51 -30.28 -58.57
CA ARG A 23 6.71 -30.86 -59.66
C ARG A 23 6.21 -32.25 -59.25
N THR A 24 5.12 -32.32 -58.50
CA THR A 24 4.31 -33.53 -58.36
C THR A 24 2.84 -33.15 -58.16
N SER A 25 2.07 -33.35 -59.23
CA SER A 25 0.60 -33.26 -59.36
C SER A 25 -0.08 -31.95 -58.91
N GLN A 26 0.04 -30.88 -59.69
CA GLN A 26 -0.99 -29.84 -59.73
C GLN A 26 -2.21 -30.42 -60.46
N LYS A 27 -3.29 -30.75 -59.73
CA LYS A 27 -4.61 -30.88 -60.36
C LYS A 27 -5.02 -29.48 -60.81
N ASP A 28 -5.39 -29.32 -62.07
CA ASP A 28 -5.87 -28.04 -62.60
C ASP A 28 -7.14 -27.62 -61.85
N VAL A 29 -7.12 -26.43 -61.26
CA VAL A 29 -8.28 -25.87 -60.55
C VAL A 29 -9.42 -25.65 -61.53
N THR A 30 -10.58 -26.28 -61.29
CA THR A 30 -11.72 -26.21 -62.20
C THR A 30 -12.56 -24.95 -61.97
N PHE A 31 -13.39 -24.58 -62.96
CA PHE A 31 -14.34 -23.48 -62.81
C PHE A 31 -15.38 -23.75 -61.70
N GLU A 32 -15.71 -25.02 -61.48
CA GLU A 32 -16.58 -25.47 -60.39
C GLU A 32 -15.93 -25.22 -59.02
N ASP A 33 -14.64 -25.56 -58.87
CA ASP A 33 -13.90 -25.31 -57.62
C ASP A 33 -13.82 -23.81 -57.29
N ALA A 34 -13.62 -22.98 -58.33
CA ALA A 34 -13.62 -21.54 -58.16
C ALA A 34 -15.01 -20.99 -57.78
N GLY A 35 -16.09 -21.60 -58.28
CA GLY A 35 -17.46 -21.28 -57.87
C GLY A 35 -17.68 -21.55 -56.38
N ILE A 36 -17.34 -22.76 -55.92
CA ILE A 36 -17.47 -23.15 -54.50
C ILE A 36 -16.70 -22.19 -53.58
N TYR A 37 -15.48 -21.79 -53.96
CA TYR A 37 -14.70 -20.86 -53.15
C TYR A 37 -15.24 -19.42 -53.18
N ILE A 38 -15.80 -18.96 -54.30
CA ILE A 38 -16.46 -17.64 -54.39
C ILE A 38 -17.70 -17.62 -53.50
N ASP A 39 -18.54 -18.66 -53.56
CA ASP A 39 -19.72 -18.79 -52.70
C ASP A 39 -19.31 -18.76 -51.22
N TYR A 40 -18.21 -19.44 -50.86
CA TYR A 40 -17.63 -19.35 -49.51
C TYR A 40 -17.24 -17.92 -49.12
N LEU A 41 -16.57 -17.16 -50.01
CA LEU A 41 -16.17 -15.78 -49.72
C LEU A 41 -17.38 -14.86 -49.55
N GLU A 42 -18.42 -15.03 -50.36
CA GLU A 42 -19.68 -14.28 -50.22
C GLU A 42 -20.37 -14.59 -48.89
N GLU A 43 -20.44 -15.87 -48.50
CA GLU A 43 -20.99 -16.26 -47.20
C GLU A 43 -20.15 -15.73 -46.03
N LYS A 44 -18.82 -15.74 -46.16
CA LYS A 44 -17.88 -15.16 -45.17
C LYS A 44 -18.09 -13.66 -44.97
N GLU A 45 -18.37 -12.91 -46.03
CA GLU A 45 -18.67 -11.47 -45.93
C GLU A 45 -20.01 -11.19 -45.25
N THR A 46 -20.99 -12.09 -45.39
CA THR A 46 -22.32 -11.89 -44.82
C THR A 46 -22.48 -12.48 -43.41
N GLY A 47 -21.64 -13.45 -43.02
CA GLY A 47 -21.58 -14.05 -41.69
C GLY A 47 -22.79 -14.93 -41.32
N ARG A 48 -23.54 -15.45 -42.30
CA ARG A 48 -24.90 -16.00 -42.06
C ARG A 48 -24.98 -17.51 -41.84
N ASP A 49 -24.05 -18.31 -42.38
CA ASP A 49 -24.17 -19.78 -42.36
C ASP A 49 -22.80 -20.48 -42.26
N LEU A 50 -22.36 -20.72 -41.02
CA LEU A 50 -21.08 -21.36 -40.74
C LEU A 50 -21.03 -22.84 -41.16
N GLU A 51 -22.16 -23.55 -41.13
CA GLU A 51 -22.22 -24.98 -41.50
C GLU A 51 -21.99 -25.15 -43.01
N ARG A 52 -22.68 -24.33 -43.81
CA ARG A 52 -22.50 -24.32 -45.27
C ARG A 52 -21.11 -23.88 -45.70
N MET A 53 -20.51 -22.93 -44.99
CA MET A 53 -19.12 -22.52 -45.19
C MET A 53 -18.16 -23.69 -44.92
N GLU A 54 -18.38 -24.44 -43.84
CA GLU A 54 -17.56 -25.60 -43.49
C GLU A 54 -17.65 -26.71 -44.55
N GLU A 55 -18.86 -27.03 -45.00
CA GLU A 55 -19.10 -28.04 -46.06
C GLU A 55 -18.40 -27.66 -47.37
N SER A 56 -18.47 -26.39 -47.76
CA SER A 56 -17.82 -25.86 -48.96
C SER A 56 -16.29 -26.02 -48.88
N ILE A 57 -15.70 -25.67 -47.73
CA ILE A 57 -14.25 -25.81 -47.53
C ILE A 57 -13.82 -27.29 -47.42
N ARG A 58 -14.61 -28.15 -46.76
CA ARG A 58 -14.33 -29.59 -46.69
C ARG A 58 -14.32 -30.24 -48.07
N THR A 59 -15.30 -29.91 -48.92
CA THR A 59 -15.39 -30.38 -50.31
C THR A 59 -14.14 -29.98 -51.11
N LEU A 60 -13.68 -28.73 -50.96
CA LEU A 60 -12.44 -28.27 -51.59
C LEU A 60 -11.20 -28.98 -51.02
N LEU A 61 -11.14 -29.26 -49.72
CA LEU A 61 -10.03 -29.98 -49.08
C LEU A 61 -9.93 -31.46 -49.46
N GLU A 62 -11.01 -32.10 -49.95
CA GLU A 62 -10.92 -33.44 -50.56
C GLU A 62 -10.14 -33.41 -51.87
N ARG A 63 -10.33 -32.34 -52.66
CA ARG A 63 -9.69 -32.14 -53.96
C ARG A 63 -8.27 -31.58 -53.82
N TYR A 64 -8.06 -30.68 -52.83
CA TYR A 64 -6.83 -29.96 -52.55
C TYR A 64 -6.34 -30.18 -51.10
N PRO A 65 -5.98 -31.42 -50.71
CA PRO A 65 -5.74 -31.78 -49.31
C PRO A 65 -4.51 -31.14 -48.67
N ARG A 66 -3.65 -30.52 -49.47
CA ARG A 66 -2.43 -29.81 -49.06
C ARG A 66 -2.56 -28.28 -49.17
N SER A 67 -3.74 -27.73 -49.42
CA SER A 67 -3.89 -26.28 -49.53
C SER A 67 -3.79 -25.62 -48.15
N GLU A 68 -2.76 -24.78 -47.97
CA GLU A 68 -2.53 -24.00 -46.75
C GLU A 68 -3.72 -23.09 -46.41
N GLN A 69 -4.25 -22.40 -47.44
CA GLN A 69 -5.36 -21.48 -47.32
C GLN A 69 -6.64 -22.18 -46.85
N LEU A 70 -7.01 -23.29 -47.51
CA LEU A 70 -8.24 -24.02 -47.16
C LEU A 70 -8.18 -24.65 -45.76
N LEU A 71 -7.01 -25.13 -45.33
CA LEU A 71 -6.84 -25.64 -43.96
C LEU A 71 -6.96 -24.53 -42.92
N THR A 72 -6.48 -23.33 -43.23
CA THR A 72 -6.60 -22.14 -42.38
C THR A 72 -8.06 -21.67 -42.30
N ASP A 73 -8.76 -21.63 -43.44
CA ASP A 73 -10.17 -21.26 -43.50
C ASP A 73 -11.05 -22.27 -42.76
N LEU A 74 -10.80 -23.58 -42.91
CA LEU A 74 -11.51 -24.62 -42.15
C LEU A 74 -11.32 -24.44 -40.64
N LEU A 75 -10.08 -24.20 -40.21
CA LEU A 75 -9.77 -23.99 -38.81
C LEU A 75 -10.52 -22.77 -38.24
N ALA A 76 -10.56 -21.67 -39.00
CA ALA A 76 -11.27 -20.45 -38.60
C ALA A 76 -12.77 -20.71 -38.42
N ILE A 77 -13.41 -21.40 -39.38
CA ILE A 77 -14.83 -21.76 -39.30
C ILE A 77 -15.10 -22.63 -38.07
N GLN A 78 -14.27 -23.65 -37.84
CA GLN A 78 -14.41 -24.54 -36.68
C GLN A 78 -14.23 -23.78 -35.35
N ALA A 79 -13.33 -22.81 -35.30
CA ALA A 79 -13.15 -21.95 -34.13
C ALA A 79 -14.38 -21.05 -33.89
N ASP A 80 -14.95 -20.45 -34.95
CA ASP A 80 -16.15 -19.62 -34.87
C ASP A 80 -17.38 -20.42 -34.41
N GLN A 81 -17.46 -21.70 -34.80
CA GLN A 81 -18.46 -22.66 -34.32
C GLN A 81 -18.15 -23.23 -32.93
N GLN A 82 -17.05 -22.81 -32.27
CA GLN A 82 -16.57 -23.32 -30.98
C GLN A 82 -16.23 -24.83 -30.97
N GLN A 83 -15.95 -25.42 -32.14
CA GLN A 83 -15.55 -26.80 -32.32
C GLN A 83 -14.03 -26.96 -32.14
N TYR A 84 -13.54 -26.71 -30.92
CA TYR A 84 -12.09 -26.61 -30.65
C TYR A 84 -11.32 -27.93 -30.83
N LYS A 85 -11.97 -29.09 -30.65
CA LYS A 85 -11.32 -30.41 -30.83
C LYS A 85 -11.09 -30.71 -32.31
N GLU A 86 -12.05 -30.33 -33.14
CA GLU A 86 -12.02 -30.43 -34.59
C GLU A 86 -10.99 -29.45 -35.15
N ALA A 87 -11.02 -28.19 -34.68
CA ALA A 87 -10.03 -27.17 -35.01
C ALA A 87 -8.60 -27.63 -34.68
N LEU A 88 -8.39 -28.25 -33.51
CA LEU A 88 -7.08 -28.81 -33.14
C LEU A 88 -6.65 -29.96 -34.08
N THR A 89 -7.59 -30.76 -34.55
CA THR A 89 -7.32 -31.83 -35.53
C THR A 89 -6.88 -31.24 -36.87
N THR A 90 -7.56 -30.18 -37.33
CA THR A 90 -7.19 -29.42 -38.53
C THR A 90 -5.81 -28.76 -38.39
N ALA A 91 -5.51 -28.16 -37.23
CA ALA A 91 -4.21 -27.57 -36.93
C ALA A 91 -3.08 -28.62 -36.98
N ASN A 92 -3.30 -29.81 -36.40
CA ASN A 92 -2.33 -30.90 -36.47
C ASN A 92 -2.12 -31.41 -37.91
N ARG A 93 -3.19 -31.49 -38.71
CA ARG A 93 -3.10 -31.83 -40.14
C ARG A 93 -2.30 -30.78 -40.91
N PHE A 94 -2.51 -29.50 -40.63
CA PHE A 94 -1.73 -28.41 -41.22
C PHE A 94 -0.24 -28.55 -40.87
N LEU A 95 0.09 -28.72 -39.59
CA LEU A 95 1.48 -28.81 -39.13
C LEU A 95 2.17 -30.10 -39.57
N ALA A 96 1.44 -31.17 -39.90
CA ALA A 96 2.02 -32.35 -40.54
C ALA A 96 2.57 -32.06 -41.95
N LEU A 97 2.01 -31.06 -42.65
CA LEU A 97 2.47 -30.60 -43.96
C LEU A 97 3.49 -29.46 -43.85
N TYR A 98 3.30 -28.58 -42.87
CA TYR A 98 4.07 -27.35 -42.66
C TYR A 98 4.59 -27.28 -41.21
N PRO A 99 5.55 -28.12 -40.82
CA PRO A 99 5.93 -28.35 -39.42
C PRO A 99 6.53 -27.15 -38.70
N ASP A 100 7.14 -26.22 -39.43
CA ASP A 100 7.79 -25.03 -38.86
C ASP A 100 6.94 -23.75 -39.05
N ASN A 101 5.65 -23.88 -39.40
CA ASN A 101 4.76 -22.73 -39.52
C ASN A 101 4.43 -22.15 -38.12
N ARG A 102 5.08 -21.02 -37.81
CA ARG A 102 5.01 -20.37 -36.50
C ARG A 102 3.61 -19.91 -36.12
N ARG A 103 2.86 -19.32 -37.06
CA ARG A 103 1.47 -18.88 -36.82
C ARG A 103 0.59 -20.06 -36.44
N MET A 104 0.69 -21.17 -37.17
CA MET A 104 -0.11 -22.34 -36.86
C MET A 104 0.32 -23.02 -35.56
N LEU A 105 1.61 -23.02 -35.22
CA LEU A 105 2.09 -23.50 -33.91
C LEU A 105 1.49 -22.69 -32.75
N HIS A 106 1.38 -21.36 -32.87
CA HIS A 106 0.67 -20.52 -31.89
C HIS A 106 -0.80 -20.91 -31.76
N VAL A 107 -1.51 -21.02 -32.88
CA VAL A 107 -2.93 -21.40 -32.92
C VAL A 107 -3.13 -22.78 -32.27
N LYS A 108 -2.25 -23.74 -32.59
CA LYS A 108 -2.26 -25.06 -31.98
C LYS A 108 -2.09 -25.00 -30.46
N ALA A 109 -1.12 -24.23 -29.96
CA ALA A 109 -0.88 -24.11 -28.52
C ALA A 109 -2.13 -23.58 -27.79
N SER A 110 -2.77 -22.54 -28.34
CA SER A 110 -4.03 -22.02 -27.79
C SER A 110 -5.16 -23.05 -27.81
N LEU A 111 -5.32 -23.78 -28.93
CA LEU A 111 -6.33 -24.83 -29.04
C LEU A 111 -6.08 -25.98 -28.05
N GLU A 112 -4.83 -26.37 -27.83
CA GLU A 112 -4.44 -27.35 -26.80
C GLU A 112 -4.89 -26.91 -25.41
N GLU A 113 -4.65 -25.65 -25.03
CA GLU A 113 -5.11 -25.08 -23.76
C GLU A 113 -6.65 -25.11 -23.66
N PHE A 114 -7.37 -24.67 -24.71
CA PHE A 114 -8.84 -24.66 -24.73
C PHE A 114 -9.47 -26.05 -24.55
N VAL A 115 -8.84 -27.10 -25.08
CA VAL A 115 -9.34 -28.48 -24.94
C VAL A 115 -8.76 -29.20 -23.72
N GLY A 116 -8.02 -28.51 -22.85
CA GLY A 116 -7.43 -29.07 -21.63
C GLY A 116 -6.24 -30.02 -21.88
N LYS A 117 -5.54 -29.88 -23.00
CA LYS A 117 -4.29 -30.61 -23.31
C LYS A 117 -3.07 -29.75 -22.99
N SER A 118 -1.97 -30.39 -22.63
CA SER A 118 -0.69 -29.72 -22.40
C SER A 118 -0.10 -29.17 -23.71
N PRO A 119 0.14 -27.84 -23.82
CA PRO A 119 0.78 -27.23 -24.98
C PRO A 119 2.31 -27.20 -24.87
N VAL A 120 2.92 -27.82 -23.84
CA VAL A 120 4.36 -27.71 -23.55
C VAL A 120 5.21 -28.05 -24.76
N LYS A 121 4.94 -29.18 -25.43
CA LYS A 121 5.68 -29.60 -26.64
C LYS A 121 5.58 -28.61 -27.80
N THR A 122 4.42 -27.96 -27.93
CA THR A 122 4.19 -26.96 -28.98
C THR A 122 4.98 -25.69 -28.68
N TYR A 123 5.02 -25.26 -27.41
CA TYR A 123 5.87 -24.15 -26.99
C TYR A 123 7.37 -24.47 -27.03
N GLU A 124 7.79 -25.71 -26.76
CA GLU A 124 9.19 -26.16 -26.95
C GLU A 124 9.60 -25.98 -28.42
N LYS A 125 8.75 -26.41 -29.36
CA LYS A 125 8.99 -26.24 -30.80
C LYS A 125 8.98 -24.76 -31.22
N LEU A 126 8.09 -23.94 -30.68
CA LEU A 126 8.09 -22.48 -30.92
C LEU A 126 9.39 -21.83 -30.41
N HIS A 127 9.85 -22.24 -29.23
CA HIS A 127 11.10 -21.78 -28.66
C HIS A 127 12.34 -22.23 -29.46
N GLU A 128 12.34 -23.45 -30.02
CA GLU A 128 13.40 -23.89 -30.95
C GLU A 128 13.49 -23.00 -32.20
N LEU A 129 12.33 -22.58 -32.73
CA LEU A 129 12.27 -21.71 -33.92
C LEU A 129 12.58 -20.25 -33.61
N GLU A 130 12.38 -19.82 -32.36
CA GLU A 130 12.64 -18.46 -31.87
C GLU A 130 13.32 -18.45 -30.48
N PRO A 131 14.61 -18.85 -30.37
CA PRO A 131 15.27 -19.11 -29.07
C PRO A 131 15.46 -17.91 -28.12
N GLY A 132 15.15 -16.70 -28.58
CA GLY A 132 15.21 -15.45 -27.81
C GLY A 132 13.83 -14.81 -27.57
N ASN A 133 12.73 -15.51 -27.89
CA ASN A 133 11.40 -15.01 -27.62
C ASN A 133 11.04 -15.24 -26.14
N GLU A 134 11.13 -14.16 -25.37
CA GLU A 134 10.85 -14.10 -23.93
C GLU A 134 9.50 -14.72 -23.54
N PHE A 135 8.47 -14.51 -24.37
CA PHE A 135 7.11 -14.99 -24.09
C PHE A 135 7.05 -16.53 -24.04
N PHE A 136 7.76 -17.22 -24.93
CA PHE A 136 7.77 -18.69 -24.95
C PHE A 136 8.49 -19.28 -23.76
N LEU A 137 9.62 -18.68 -23.37
CA LEU A 137 10.34 -19.09 -22.17
C LEU A 137 9.50 -18.94 -20.91
N LEU A 138 8.79 -17.81 -20.77
CA LEU A 138 7.89 -17.57 -19.65
C LEU A 138 6.73 -18.57 -19.63
N LYS A 139 6.09 -18.80 -20.78
CA LYS A 139 5.02 -19.79 -20.90
C LYS A 139 5.48 -21.20 -20.56
N LEU A 140 6.64 -21.63 -21.05
CA LEU A 140 7.22 -22.93 -20.72
C LEU A 140 7.50 -23.06 -19.21
N ALA A 141 8.01 -22.01 -18.57
CA ALA A 141 8.26 -22.01 -17.14
C ALA A 141 6.97 -22.23 -16.34
N ASP A 142 5.93 -21.43 -16.62
CA ASP A 142 4.63 -21.54 -15.97
C ASP A 142 3.96 -22.90 -16.19
N LEU A 143 3.90 -23.37 -17.44
CA LEU A 143 3.24 -24.63 -17.80
C LEU A 143 3.91 -25.83 -17.12
N ASN A 144 5.24 -25.91 -17.16
CA ASN A 144 5.97 -26.95 -16.45
C ASN A 144 5.73 -26.88 -14.93
N GLY A 145 5.63 -25.67 -14.38
CA GLY A 145 5.24 -25.45 -12.99
C GLY A 145 3.85 -25.99 -12.66
N VAL A 146 2.86 -25.67 -13.49
CA VAL A 146 1.47 -26.13 -13.32
C VAL A 146 1.36 -27.65 -13.43
N GLU A 147 2.13 -28.27 -14.33
CA GLU A 147 2.19 -29.72 -14.53
C GLU A 147 3.02 -30.46 -13.47
N GLY A 148 3.68 -29.75 -12.55
CA GLY A 148 4.47 -30.34 -11.48
C GLY A 148 5.93 -30.67 -11.85
N ASN A 149 6.38 -30.31 -13.05
CA ASN A 149 7.76 -30.50 -13.51
C ASN A 149 8.68 -29.36 -13.04
N MET A 150 8.96 -29.32 -11.72
CA MET A 150 9.70 -28.22 -11.09
C MET A 150 11.10 -28.01 -11.68
N LYS A 151 11.81 -29.08 -12.06
CA LYS A 151 13.14 -28.97 -12.67
C LYS A 151 13.12 -28.29 -14.03
N ALA A 152 12.12 -28.58 -14.87
CA ALA A 152 11.97 -27.92 -16.15
C ALA A 152 11.55 -26.45 -15.99
N SER A 153 10.63 -26.19 -15.05
CA SER A 153 10.24 -24.83 -14.66
C SER A 153 11.44 -24.01 -14.19
N PHE A 154 12.26 -24.57 -13.29
CA PHE A 154 13.49 -23.95 -12.81
C PHE A 154 14.44 -23.62 -13.95
N ARG A 155 14.74 -24.56 -14.86
CA ARG A 155 15.63 -24.27 -16.00
C ARG A 155 15.12 -23.14 -16.89
N ALA A 156 13.80 -23.06 -17.09
CA ALA A 156 13.20 -21.98 -17.87
C ALA A 156 13.30 -20.63 -17.15
N TYR A 157 13.00 -20.58 -15.84
CA TYR A 157 13.18 -19.39 -15.02
C TYR A 157 14.65 -18.98 -14.87
N GLU A 158 15.57 -19.92 -14.70
CA GLU A 158 17.01 -19.66 -14.68
C GLU A 158 17.44 -18.95 -15.96
N LYS A 159 17.00 -19.46 -17.12
CA LYS A 159 17.30 -18.84 -18.41
C LYS A 159 16.73 -17.42 -18.51
N LEU A 160 15.47 -17.21 -18.08
CA LEU A 160 14.84 -15.89 -18.06
C LEU A 160 15.59 -14.89 -17.17
N VAL A 161 15.97 -15.28 -15.96
CA VAL A 161 16.68 -14.39 -15.04
C VAL A 161 18.10 -14.10 -15.55
N ARG A 162 18.79 -15.08 -16.14
CA ARG A 162 20.13 -14.87 -16.73
C ARG A 162 20.11 -13.96 -17.96
N GLU A 163 19.13 -14.11 -18.85
CA GLU A 163 19.02 -13.31 -20.07
C GLU A 163 18.45 -11.91 -19.79
N PHE A 164 17.61 -11.77 -18.76
CA PHE A 164 16.93 -10.53 -18.41
C PHE A 164 17.12 -10.15 -16.92
N PRO A 165 18.36 -9.94 -16.45
CA PRO A 165 18.66 -9.76 -15.03
C PRO A 165 18.03 -8.50 -14.41
N ARG A 166 17.59 -7.52 -15.21
CA ARG A 166 16.91 -6.32 -14.72
C ARG A 166 15.39 -6.49 -14.56
N LYS A 167 14.83 -7.66 -14.90
CA LYS A 167 13.39 -7.93 -14.82
C LYS A 167 13.08 -8.79 -13.60
N GLU A 168 13.10 -8.18 -12.42
CA GLU A 168 12.85 -8.83 -11.12
C GLU A 168 11.52 -9.59 -11.03
N GLN A 169 10.53 -9.21 -11.85
CA GLN A 169 9.24 -9.88 -11.96
C GLN A 169 9.33 -11.39 -12.25
N TYR A 170 10.35 -11.86 -12.99
CA TYR A 170 10.48 -13.30 -13.27
C TYR A 170 10.90 -14.07 -12.04
N LEU A 171 11.79 -13.49 -11.25
CA LEU A 171 12.21 -14.07 -10.00
C LEU A 171 11.06 -14.12 -9.01
N ALA A 172 10.33 -13.01 -8.83
CA ALA A 172 9.18 -12.98 -7.92
C ALA A 172 8.15 -14.04 -8.30
N ARG A 173 7.88 -14.21 -9.61
CA ARG A 173 6.99 -15.24 -10.14
C ARG A 173 7.51 -16.65 -9.90
N ALA A 174 8.81 -16.89 -10.10
CA ALA A 174 9.45 -18.17 -9.83
C ALA A 174 9.40 -18.55 -8.34
N LEU A 175 9.73 -17.60 -7.45
CA LEU A 175 9.66 -17.78 -6.00
C LEU A 175 8.24 -18.14 -5.55
N HIS A 176 7.23 -17.40 -6.06
CA HIS A 176 5.83 -17.69 -5.76
C HIS A 176 5.41 -19.09 -6.22
N LEU A 177 5.75 -19.47 -7.46
CA LEU A 177 5.43 -20.79 -7.99
C LEU A 177 6.06 -21.90 -7.14
N PHE A 178 7.34 -21.78 -6.82
CA PHE A 178 8.06 -22.77 -6.02
C PHE A 178 7.54 -22.83 -4.58
N TYR A 179 7.15 -21.70 -4.00
CA TYR A 179 6.45 -21.65 -2.73
C TYR A 179 5.13 -22.45 -2.75
N VAL A 180 4.23 -22.17 -3.70
CA VAL A 180 2.94 -22.88 -3.84
C VAL A 180 3.15 -24.39 -4.03
N ARG A 181 4.26 -24.77 -4.66
CA ARG A 181 4.62 -26.15 -4.97
C ARG A 181 5.51 -26.82 -3.94
N LYS A 182 5.89 -26.10 -2.87
CA LYS A 182 6.82 -26.57 -1.83
C LYS A 182 8.16 -27.06 -2.42
N ALA A 183 8.65 -26.41 -3.47
CA ALA A 183 9.88 -26.73 -4.18
C ALA A 183 11.07 -25.92 -3.61
N TRP A 184 11.44 -26.21 -2.37
CA TRP A 184 12.37 -25.39 -1.58
C TRP A 184 13.80 -25.37 -2.11
N ASN A 185 14.27 -26.47 -2.72
CA ASN A 185 15.62 -26.54 -3.29
C ASN A 185 15.72 -25.67 -4.53
N GLU A 186 14.77 -25.80 -5.47
CA GLU A 186 14.71 -24.97 -6.68
C GLU A 186 14.55 -23.48 -6.33
N MET A 187 13.81 -23.17 -5.26
CA MET A 187 13.72 -21.82 -4.72
C MET A 187 15.10 -21.29 -4.34
N LEU A 188 15.92 -22.05 -3.59
CA LEU A 188 17.26 -21.63 -3.20
C LEU A 188 18.27 -21.55 -4.35
N ASP A 189 18.17 -22.44 -5.33
CA ASP A 189 19.07 -22.45 -6.49
C ASP A 189 18.96 -21.15 -7.32
N LEU A 190 17.89 -20.36 -7.14
CA LEU A 190 17.73 -19.03 -7.72
C LEU A 190 18.58 -17.95 -7.03
N ARG A 191 19.13 -18.21 -5.84
CA ARG A 191 19.87 -17.22 -5.04
C ARG A 191 20.99 -16.56 -5.84
N ASP A 192 21.78 -17.37 -6.53
CA ASP A 192 22.97 -16.92 -7.26
C ASP A 192 22.59 -16.21 -8.58
N LEU A 193 21.29 -16.20 -8.92
CA LEU A 193 20.72 -15.49 -10.07
C LEU A 193 20.09 -14.15 -9.66
N TYR A 194 20.01 -13.84 -8.36
CA TYR A 194 19.44 -12.60 -7.87
C TYR A 194 20.30 -11.39 -8.33
N PRO A 195 19.72 -10.39 -8.99
CA PRO A 195 20.48 -9.26 -9.53
C PRO A 195 20.91 -8.21 -8.48
N GLY A 196 20.48 -8.34 -7.22
CA GLY A 196 20.91 -7.49 -6.10
C GLY A 196 21.98 -8.13 -5.21
N GLU A 197 22.49 -7.38 -4.23
CA GLU A 197 23.38 -7.95 -3.20
C GLU A 197 22.67 -9.13 -2.51
N GLY A 198 23.35 -10.27 -2.37
CA GLY A 198 22.76 -11.56 -1.94
C GLY A 198 21.99 -11.51 -0.61
N ALA A 199 22.13 -10.43 0.16
CA ALA A 199 21.35 -10.13 1.35
C ALA A 199 19.85 -9.89 1.09
N ASN A 200 19.43 -9.49 -0.12
CA ASN A 200 18.01 -9.16 -0.41
C ASN A 200 17.19 -10.35 -0.93
N PHE A 201 17.85 -11.44 -1.36
CA PHE A 201 17.16 -12.63 -1.85
C PHE A 201 16.34 -13.30 -0.75
N HIS A 202 16.93 -13.46 0.43
CA HIS A 202 16.26 -14.07 1.58
C HIS A 202 15.12 -13.18 2.12
N ASP A 203 15.26 -11.85 2.08
CA ASP A 203 14.18 -10.92 2.46
C ASP A 203 12.93 -11.16 1.61
N LYS A 204 13.08 -11.35 0.29
CA LYS A 204 11.97 -11.65 -0.62
C LYS A 204 11.28 -12.99 -0.37
N ILE A 205 12.03 -13.97 0.14
CA ILE A 205 11.42 -15.23 0.57
C ILE A 205 10.55 -15.00 1.79
N ILE A 206 11.05 -14.30 2.81
CA ILE A 206 10.27 -14.03 4.02
C ILE A 206 9.05 -13.15 3.72
N GLU A 207 9.20 -12.09 2.92
CA GLU A 207 8.07 -11.28 2.47
C GLU A 207 6.98 -12.14 1.81
N LEU A 208 7.37 -13.12 0.98
CA LEU A 208 6.42 -14.02 0.33
C LEU A 208 5.61 -14.85 1.34
N PHE A 209 6.26 -15.43 2.36
CA PHE A 209 5.56 -16.19 3.41
C PHE A 209 4.71 -15.27 4.31
N ALA A 210 5.19 -14.06 4.60
CA ALA A 210 4.46 -13.06 5.39
C ALA A 210 3.18 -12.57 4.68
N VAL A 211 3.27 -12.21 3.39
CA VAL A 211 2.11 -11.82 2.55
C VAL A 211 1.07 -12.95 2.48
N LYS A 212 1.50 -14.20 2.61
CA LYS A 212 0.63 -15.38 2.60
C LYS A 212 0.16 -15.82 3.98
N ASN A 213 0.63 -15.18 5.04
CA ASN A 213 0.40 -15.57 6.43
C ASN A 213 0.68 -17.07 6.68
N ASP A 214 1.70 -17.62 6.03
CA ASP A 214 2.03 -19.05 6.06
C ASP A 214 3.23 -19.31 6.97
N ALA A 215 3.01 -19.11 8.27
CA ALA A 215 4.02 -19.41 9.29
C ALA A 215 4.46 -20.88 9.26
N PRO A 216 3.57 -21.89 9.18
CA PRO A 216 4.00 -23.29 9.10
C PRO A 216 4.87 -23.61 7.89
N GLY A 217 4.56 -23.04 6.73
CA GLY A 217 5.38 -23.18 5.52
C GLY A 217 6.75 -22.51 5.67
N LEU A 218 6.81 -21.32 6.29
CA LEU A 218 8.07 -20.65 6.59
C LEU A 218 8.93 -21.52 7.52
N TRP A 219 8.33 -22.13 8.54
CA TRP A 219 9.03 -23.07 9.41
C TRP A 219 9.65 -24.22 8.65
N GLN A 220 8.84 -24.86 7.81
CA GLN A 220 9.25 -26.03 7.05
C GLN A 220 10.41 -25.66 6.12
N PHE A 221 10.28 -24.54 5.41
CA PHE A 221 11.33 -24.00 4.57
C PHE A 221 12.64 -23.78 5.36
N LEU A 222 12.56 -23.10 6.51
CA LEU A 222 13.73 -22.83 7.36
C LEU A 222 14.40 -24.12 7.88
N GLN A 223 13.63 -25.14 8.26
CA GLN A 223 14.14 -26.44 8.72
C GLN A 223 14.90 -27.18 7.61
N GLU A 224 14.39 -27.18 6.39
CA GLU A 224 14.98 -27.92 5.28
C GLU A 224 16.30 -27.30 4.78
N ILE A 225 16.53 -26.02 5.04
CA ILE A 225 17.64 -25.26 4.45
C ILE A 225 18.68 -24.75 5.46
N SER A 226 18.36 -24.83 6.76
CA SER A 226 19.22 -24.36 7.86
C SER A 226 20.70 -24.80 7.78
N PRO A 227 21.08 -25.97 7.23
CA PRO A 227 22.49 -26.38 7.12
C PRO A 227 23.31 -25.64 6.04
N ARG A 228 22.67 -24.93 5.09
CA ARG A 228 23.32 -24.38 3.87
C ARG A 228 23.53 -22.86 3.86
N LEU A 229 23.09 -22.15 4.90
CA LEU A 229 23.19 -20.69 4.99
C LEU A 229 24.53 -20.27 5.61
N GLU A 230 25.37 -19.58 4.82
CA GLU A 230 26.64 -19.04 5.32
C GLU A 230 26.40 -18.01 6.44
N MET A 231 27.17 -18.19 7.52
CA MET A 231 27.01 -17.61 8.86
C MET A 231 27.26 -16.10 9.01
N ARG A 232 27.04 -15.26 8.00
CA ARG A 232 27.31 -13.81 8.14
C ARG A 232 26.11 -12.88 8.39
N GLU A 233 24.94 -12.96 7.74
CA GLU A 233 24.08 -11.74 7.78
C GLU A 233 22.57 -11.78 8.14
N LYS A 234 21.71 -12.77 7.88
CA LYS A 234 20.24 -12.51 8.11
C LYS A 234 19.36 -13.61 8.70
N ALA A 235 19.88 -14.79 9.04
CA ALA A 235 19.08 -15.88 9.60
C ALA A 235 18.46 -15.64 11.01
N PRO A 236 19.09 -14.94 11.97
CA PRO A 236 18.50 -14.72 13.31
C PRO A 236 17.31 -13.72 13.32
N PHE A 237 17.26 -12.81 12.34
CA PHE A 237 16.23 -11.80 12.13
C PHE A 237 14.89 -12.41 11.68
N TYR A 238 14.92 -13.44 10.82
CA TYR A 238 13.70 -14.19 10.45
C TYR A 238 13.26 -15.21 11.51
N PHE A 239 14.18 -15.60 12.40
CA PHE A 239 13.96 -16.53 13.50
C PHE A 239 13.06 -15.95 14.61
N ALA A 240 13.11 -14.63 14.84
CA ALA A 240 12.23 -13.94 15.80
C ALA A 240 10.80 -13.71 15.27
N LEU A 241 10.65 -13.47 13.97
CA LEU A 241 9.36 -13.28 13.29
C LEU A 241 8.57 -14.60 13.12
N PHE A 242 9.24 -15.75 13.06
CA PHE A 242 8.60 -17.07 13.05
C PHE A 242 8.06 -17.50 14.44
N TYR A 243 8.70 -17.08 15.52
CA TYR A 243 8.34 -17.40 16.92
C TYR A 243 7.14 -16.61 17.47
N LEU A 244 6.52 -15.78 16.64
CA LEU A 244 5.42 -14.88 16.96
C LEU A 244 4.03 -15.51 16.70
N THR A 245 3.93 -16.83 16.43
CA THR A 245 2.63 -17.42 16.07
C THR A 245 2.34 -18.78 16.76
N GLN A 246 1.72 -18.70 17.94
CA GLN A 246 0.60 -19.57 18.39
C GLN A 246 0.78 -20.76 19.36
N ASP A 247 1.90 -20.98 20.07
CA ASP A 247 1.86 -21.92 21.21
C ASP A 247 2.98 -21.68 22.25
N GLU A 248 2.61 -21.27 23.46
CA GLU A 248 3.53 -20.84 24.53
C GLU A 248 4.38 -21.98 25.12
N GLY A 249 3.95 -23.24 24.97
CA GLY A 249 4.49 -24.36 25.76
C GLY A 249 5.80 -24.98 25.26
N ILE A 250 6.19 -24.76 24.00
CA ILE A 250 7.31 -25.51 23.39
C ILE A 250 8.67 -24.86 23.74
N TYR A 251 8.73 -23.54 23.93
CA TYR A 251 9.98 -22.81 23.74
C TYR A 251 10.86 -22.52 24.96
N GLU A 252 10.41 -22.71 26.20
CA GLU A 252 11.29 -22.54 27.37
C GLU A 252 12.50 -23.50 27.36
N LYS A 253 12.33 -24.71 26.81
CA LYS A 253 13.41 -25.72 26.74
C LYS A 253 14.46 -25.43 25.66
N GLU A 254 14.06 -24.87 24.51
CA GLU A 254 14.97 -24.67 23.37
C GLU A 254 15.67 -23.31 23.38
N ALA A 255 15.05 -22.27 23.98
CA ALA A 255 15.72 -20.99 24.27
C ALA A 255 16.98 -21.17 25.15
N ALA A 256 17.00 -22.18 26.02
CA ALA A 256 18.17 -22.53 26.83
C ALA A 256 19.36 -23.04 26.01
N VAL A 257 19.12 -23.65 24.85
CA VAL A 257 20.15 -24.17 23.93
C VAL A 257 20.75 -23.05 23.08
N LEU A 258 19.92 -22.08 22.67
CA LEU A 258 20.32 -20.93 21.83
C LEU A 258 21.15 -19.89 22.60
N LYS A 259 20.96 -19.74 23.91
CA LYS A 259 21.68 -18.78 24.79
C LYS A 259 23.21 -18.83 24.72
N LYS A 260 23.82 -19.91 24.25
CA LYS A 260 25.28 -20.09 24.33
C LYS A 260 26.08 -19.32 23.27
N ASN A 261 25.45 -18.86 22.18
CA ASN A 261 26.14 -18.23 21.02
C ASN A 261 25.30 -17.16 20.29
N LEU A 262 24.48 -16.37 21.00
CA LEU A 262 23.67 -15.33 20.35
C LEU A 262 24.53 -14.11 19.98
N LYS A 263 24.42 -13.65 18.71
CA LYS A 263 24.98 -12.36 18.29
C LYS A 263 24.09 -11.22 18.83
N ASN A 264 24.65 -10.01 19.01
CA ASN A 264 23.99 -8.86 19.64
C ASN A 264 22.63 -8.50 19.03
N GLU A 265 22.46 -8.75 17.74
CA GLU A 265 21.27 -8.42 16.97
C GLU A 265 20.05 -9.24 17.43
N LEU A 266 20.24 -10.51 17.83
CA LEU A 266 19.12 -11.35 18.28
C LEU A 266 18.60 -10.94 19.66
N TYR A 267 19.50 -10.51 20.54
CA TYR A 267 19.11 -9.98 21.86
C TYR A 267 18.19 -8.76 21.73
N PHE A 268 18.46 -7.90 20.73
CA PHE A 268 17.63 -6.73 20.47
C PHE A 268 16.22 -7.11 20.02
N PHE A 269 16.08 -7.84 18.92
CA PHE A 269 14.75 -8.11 18.33
C PHE A 269 13.83 -8.90 19.28
N LEU A 270 14.36 -9.92 19.96
CA LEU A 270 13.57 -10.69 20.91
C LEU A 270 13.19 -9.86 22.14
N GLY A 271 14.13 -9.03 22.63
CA GLY A 271 13.87 -8.13 23.74
C GLY A 271 12.78 -7.11 23.42
N ALA A 272 12.88 -6.44 22.28
CA ALA A 272 11.90 -5.45 21.83
C ALA A 272 10.50 -6.05 21.63
N TYR A 273 10.38 -7.27 21.08
CA TYR A 273 9.09 -7.93 20.92
C TYR A 273 8.41 -8.20 22.27
N ILE A 274 9.15 -8.80 23.22
CA ILE A 274 8.58 -9.13 24.53
C ILE A 274 8.16 -7.85 25.28
N MET A 275 8.90 -6.74 25.10
CA MET A 275 8.54 -5.44 25.66
C MET A 275 7.22 -4.88 25.10
N GLU A 276 6.89 -5.18 23.85
CA GLU A 276 5.69 -4.68 23.16
C GLU A 276 4.53 -5.72 23.14
N SER A 277 4.70 -6.85 23.82
CA SER A 277 3.64 -7.84 23.99
C SER A 277 2.66 -7.46 25.11
N ASP A 278 1.41 -7.92 25.04
CA ASP A 278 0.38 -7.66 26.06
C ASP A 278 0.64 -8.37 27.43
N ASP A 279 1.76 -9.08 27.58
CA ASP A 279 2.16 -9.73 28.84
C ASP A 279 2.62 -8.68 29.87
N GLU A 280 1.96 -8.62 31.03
CA GLU A 280 2.35 -7.75 32.15
C GLU A 280 3.80 -7.97 32.62
N ALA A 281 4.33 -9.19 32.46
CA ALA A 281 5.72 -9.51 32.79
C ALA A 281 6.69 -9.27 31.61
N GLY A 282 6.18 -8.93 30.44
CA GLY A 282 6.92 -8.69 29.20
C GLY A 282 8.07 -7.69 29.39
N PRO A 283 7.84 -6.51 29.98
CA PRO A 283 8.89 -5.51 30.15
C PRO A 283 10.11 -5.99 30.95
N VAL A 284 9.89 -6.77 32.01
CA VAL A 284 10.98 -7.34 32.81
C VAL A 284 11.73 -8.43 32.02
N LYS A 285 11.01 -9.29 31.31
CA LYS A 285 11.58 -10.38 30.50
C LYS A 285 12.38 -9.85 29.31
N GLY A 286 11.84 -8.86 28.61
CA GLY A 286 12.47 -8.22 27.46
C GLY A 286 13.73 -7.45 27.86
N ALA A 287 13.70 -6.70 28.97
CA ALA A 287 14.86 -5.97 29.47
C ALA A 287 16.08 -6.87 29.74
N VAL A 288 15.88 -8.08 30.26
CA VAL A 288 16.99 -9.04 30.49
C VAL A 288 17.73 -9.36 29.18
N LEU A 289 17.01 -9.46 28.07
CA LEU A 289 17.61 -9.74 26.77
C LEU A 289 18.34 -8.51 26.23
N LEU A 290 17.70 -7.33 26.31
CA LEU A 290 18.25 -6.07 25.81
C LEU A 290 19.58 -5.68 26.49
N GLN A 291 19.77 -6.02 27.76
CA GLN A 291 21.04 -5.80 28.48
C GLN A 291 22.25 -6.52 27.86
N HIS A 292 22.01 -7.56 27.05
CA HIS A 292 23.08 -8.31 26.38
C HIS A 292 23.47 -7.72 25.01
N VAL A 293 22.76 -6.68 24.53
CA VAL A 293 23.12 -5.98 23.29
C VAL A 293 24.41 -5.18 23.53
N SER A 294 25.51 -5.57 22.85
CA SER A 294 26.81 -4.89 22.99
C SER A 294 26.75 -3.44 22.53
N LYS A 295 27.56 -2.57 23.17
CA LYS A 295 27.77 -1.15 22.78
C LYS A 295 28.26 -0.94 21.35
N ARG A 296 28.83 -1.96 20.72
CA ARG A 296 29.28 -1.93 19.31
C ARG A 296 28.18 -2.35 18.33
N SER A 297 27.02 -2.79 18.83
CA SER A 297 25.87 -3.16 18.02
C SER A 297 25.26 -1.92 17.39
N PRO A 298 24.81 -1.98 16.12
CA PRO A 298 24.02 -0.91 15.53
C PRO A 298 22.70 -0.68 16.28
N TYR A 299 22.17 -1.71 16.96
CA TYR A 299 20.91 -1.65 17.72
C TYR A 299 21.08 -1.24 19.19
N PHE A 300 22.29 -0.86 19.59
CA PHE A 300 22.56 -0.54 20.99
C PHE A 300 21.70 0.62 21.46
N CYS A 301 21.56 1.66 20.64
CA CYS A 301 20.82 2.84 21.02
C CYS A 301 19.33 2.55 21.28
N GLU A 302 18.68 1.86 20.34
CA GLU A 302 17.30 1.44 20.43
C GLU A 302 17.07 0.53 21.64
N SER A 303 18.03 -0.38 21.92
CA SER A 303 17.97 -1.21 23.12
C SER A 303 17.94 -0.38 24.41
N MET A 304 18.68 0.74 24.46
CA MET A 304 18.65 1.66 25.62
C MET A 304 17.28 2.31 25.79
N VAL A 305 16.60 2.67 24.70
CA VAL A 305 15.24 3.26 24.76
C VAL A 305 14.26 2.27 25.39
N TYR A 306 14.29 1.01 24.96
CA TYR A 306 13.46 -0.04 25.55
C TYR A 306 13.81 -0.33 27.02
N LEU A 307 15.10 -0.35 27.36
CA LEU A 307 15.53 -0.49 28.75
C LEU A 307 15.01 0.65 29.62
N MET A 308 15.09 1.91 29.15
CA MET A 308 14.53 3.06 29.86
C MET A 308 13.00 2.98 29.99
N LYS A 309 12.26 2.48 28.98
CA LYS A 309 10.82 2.20 29.11
C LYS A 309 10.53 1.20 30.23
N SER A 310 11.33 0.13 30.35
CA SER A 310 11.24 -0.84 31.45
C SER A 310 11.54 -0.19 32.81
N ASP A 311 12.58 0.65 32.89
CA ASP A 311 12.94 1.34 34.12
C ASP A 311 11.84 2.29 34.60
N ILE A 312 11.17 3.00 33.67
CA ILE A 312 10.03 3.88 33.96
C ILE A 312 8.88 3.08 34.59
N GLN A 313 8.53 1.92 34.02
CA GLN A 313 7.46 1.07 34.58
C GLN A 313 7.82 0.49 35.94
N ARG A 314 9.10 0.17 36.15
CA ARG A 314 9.60 -0.38 37.42
C ARG A 314 9.93 0.69 38.45
N GLU A 315 9.79 1.96 38.09
CA GLU A 315 10.19 3.13 38.89
C GLU A 315 11.68 3.13 39.31
N ASP A 316 12.54 2.49 38.51
CA ASP A 316 13.98 2.34 38.80
C ASP A 316 14.78 3.54 38.27
N LYS A 317 14.86 4.58 39.10
CA LYS A 317 15.56 5.83 38.79
C LYS A 317 17.06 5.66 38.58
N GLU A 318 17.69 4.72 39.30
CA GLU A 318 19.13 4.52 39.23
C GLU A 318 19.52 3.90 37.88
N SER A 319 18.83 2.82 37.49
CA SER A 319 19.01 2.18 36.18
C SER A 319 18.69 3.15 35.03
N LEU A 320 17.62 3.93 35.14
CA LEU A 320 17.23 4.92 34.14
C LEU A 320 18.35 5.95 33.88
N VAL A 321 18.93 6.52 34.94
CA VAL A 321 20.02 7.51 34.80
C VAL A 321 21.26 6.87 34.19
N ALA A 322 21.58 5.62 34.55
CA ALA A 322 22.69 4.89 33.97
C ALA A 322 22.46 4.63 32.47
N HIS A 323 21.26 4.18 32.10
CA HIS A 323 20.89 3.92 30.73
C HIS A 323 20.84 5.20 29.88
N TYR A 324 20.26 6.28 30.39
CA TYR A 324 20.25 7.57 29.72
C TYR A 324 21.67 8.14 29.49
N ARG A 325 22.56 8.00 30.48
CA ARG A 325 23.97 8.41 30.33
C ARG A 325 24.69 7.65 29.21
N ASP A 326 24.39 6.37 29.05
CA ASP A 326 25.00 5.56 27.99
C ASP A 326 24.35 5.83 26.63
N PHE A 327 23.04 6.05 26.57
CA PHE A 327 22.31 6.51 25.38
C PHE A 327 22.90 7.83 24.84
N ARG A 328 23.18 8.81 25.69
CA ARG A 328 23.74 10.12 25.32
C ARG A 328 25.17 10.09 24.76
N LYS A 329 25.85 8.95 24.80
CA LYS A 329 27.16 8.76 24.15
C LYS A 329 27.05 8.21 22.73
N THR A 330 25.85 7.85 22.29
CA THR A 330 25.58 7.33 20.95
C THR A 330 25.29 8.48 19.98
N GLU A 331 25.58 8.29 18.68
CA GLU A 331 25.33 9.28 17.61
C GLU A 331 23.87 9.29 17.12
N TYR A 332 22.91 8.95 17.99
CA TYR A 332 21.52 8.70 17.58
C TYR A 332 20.72 9.98 17.31
N GLU A 333 19.96 10.01 16.21
CA GLU A 333 19.34 11.20 15.62
C GLU A 333 17.80 11.25 15.74
N MET A 334 17.21 10.78 16.85
CA MET A 334 15.75 10.83 17.08
C MET A 334 15.42 11.40 18.46
N PRO A 335 14.25 12.04 18.66
CA PRO A 335 13.84 12.61 19.95
C PRO A 335 13.36 11.54 20.92
N ALA A 336 14.23 10.58 21.26
CA ALA A 336 13.93 9.49 22.18
C ALA A 336 13.47 10.01 23.55
N GLU A 337 14.01 11.15 24.01
CA GLU A 337 13.58 11.83 25.23
C GLU A 337 12.08 12.16 25.21
N LEU A 338 11.56 12.67 24.09
CA LEU A 338 10.13 13.01 23.96
C LEU A 338 9.25 11.77 23.87
N SER A 339 9.74 10.72 23.18
CA SER A 339 9.06 9.42 23.15
C SER A 339 8.97 8.80 24.56
N LEU A 340 10.02 8.91 25.36
CA LEU A 340 10.02 8.43 26.75
C LEU A 340 9.12 9.27 27.65
N LEU A 341 9.06 10.59 27.47
CA LEU A 341 8.08 11.44 28.17
C LEU A 341 6.65 11.01 27.86
N TYR A 342 6.32 10.86 26.57
CA TYR A 342 5.00 10.42 26.14
C TYR A 342 4.63 9.07 26.75
N TYR A 343 5.55 8.11 26.66
CA TYR A 343 5.38 6.80 27.27
C TYR A 343 5.19 6.86 28.79
N ALA A 344 5.93 7.73 29.48
CA ALA A 344 5.76 7.95 30.91
C ALA A 344 4.38 8.53 31.24
N TYR A 345 3.85 9.49 30.48
CA TYR A 345 2.49 9.99 30.71
C TYR A 345 1.43 8.91 30.59
N GLU A 346 1.60 7.97 29.67
CA GLU A 346 0.64 6.89 29.47
C GLU A 346 0.75 5.80 30.55
N LYS A 347 1.97 5.39 30.91
CA LYS A 347 2.20 4.20 31.76
C LYS A 347 2.50 4.54 33.22
N ASN A 348 3.15 5.67 33.50
CA ASN A 348 3.47 6.11 34.86
C ASN A 348 3.62 7.64 34.96
N PRO A 349 2.50 8.39 35.04
CA PRO A 349 2.51 9.86 35.02
C PRO A 349 3.40 10.50 36.08
N GLY A 350 3.52 9.88 37.26
CA GLY A 350 4.35 10.37 38.36
C GLY A 350 5.85 10.39 38.03
N PHE A 351 6.27 9.60 37.05
CA PHE A 351 7.67 9.46 36.67
C PHE A 351 8.12 10.51 35.64
N ALA A 352 7.20 11.14 34.90
CA ALA A 352 7.54 12.16 33.92
C ALA A 352 8.21 13.40 34.54
N GLN A 353 7.83 13.77 35.77
CA GLN A 353 8.48 14.86 36.50
C GLN A 353 9.98 14.59 36.73
N TYR A 354 10.35 13.33 36.93
CA TYR A 354 11.74 12.93 37.08
C TYR A 354 12.48 13.01 35.75
N LEU A 355 11.84 12.60 34.65
CA LEU A 355 12.41 12.69 33.30
C LEU A 355 12.77 14.13 32.92
N TYR A 356 11.94 15.11 33.28
CA TYR A 356 12.27 16.53 33.07
C TYR A 356 13.57 16.99 33.73
N GLN A 357 13.97 16.36 34.85
CA GLN A 357 15.19 16.75 35.58
C GLN A 357 16.46 16.20 34.92
N ILE A 358 16.34 15.10 34.18
CA ILE A 358 17.49 14.38 33.62
C ILE A 358 17.64 14.61 32.11
N PHE A 359 16.55 14.89 31.40
CA PHE A 359 16.57 15.10 29.96
C PHE A 359 17.19 16.44 29.57
N ASP A 360 17.98 16.42 28.50
CA ASP A 360 18.64 17.59 27.95
C ASP A 360 17.97 17.99 26.63
N PHE A 361 16.87 18.73 26.76
CA PHE A 361 16.08 19.23 25.64
C PHE A 361 16.85 20.21 24.74
N SER A 362 17.99 20.76 25.19
CA SER A 362 18.76 21.74 24.41
C SER A 362 19.29 21.17 23.09
N THR A 363 19.47 19.85 23.05
CA THR A 363 19.94 19.09 21.87
C THR A 363 18.87 18.77 20.84
N LEU A 364 17.60 18.96 21.16
CA LEU A 364 16.50 18.72 20.23
C LEU A 364 16.26 19.95 19.35
N SER A 365 15.82 19.69 18.12
CA SER A 365 15.44 20.77 17.20
C SER A 365 14.24 21.54 17.77
N ARG A 366 14.20 22.86 17.54
CA ARG A 366 13.13 23.72 18.06
C ARG A 366 11.76 23.38 17.49
N SER A 367 11.72 22.99 16.21
CA SER A 367 10.50 22.47 15.58
C SER A 367 9.98 21.22 16.29
N THR A 368 10.87 20.32 16.73
CA THR A 368 10.50 19.10 17.47
C THR A 368 9.95 19.43 18.85
N LEU A 369 10.55 20.40 19.55
CA LEU A 369 10.06 20.85 20.86
C LEU A 369 8.66 21.45 20.76
N ALA A 370 8.43 22.36 19.79
CA ALA A 370 7.12 22.96 19.57
C ALA A 370 6.08 21.91 19.15
N GLY A 371 6.42 21.03 18.20
CA GLY A 371 5.52 19.97 17.74
C GLY A 371 5.13 18.98 18.84
N PHE A 372 5.99 18.76 19.85
CA PHE A 372 5.62 17.91 20.98
C PHE A 372 4.57 18.54 21.89
N ILE A 373 4.59 19.87 22.05
CA ILE A 373 3.48 20.58 22.74
C ILE A 373 2.18 20.28 22.01
N ASP A 374 2.15 20.40 20.69
CA ASP A 374 0.95 20.13 19.88
C ASP A 374 0.46 18.68 20.00
N ILE A 375 1.39 17.72 20.01
CA ILE A 375 1.05 16.30 20.23
C ILE A 375 0.37 16.12 21.59
N LEU A 376 0.93 16.70 22.66
CA LEU A 376 0.34 16.60 23.99
C LEU A 376 -1.05 17.25 24.05
N VAL A 377 -1.22 18.42 23.42
CA VAL A 377 -2.52 19.10 23.31
C VAL A 377 -3.54 18.24 22.57
N SER A 378 -3.18 17.67 21.42
CA SER A 378 -4.07 16.80 20.63
C SER A 378 -4.49 15.51 21.32
N ARG A 379 -3.74 15.11 22.37
CA ARG A 379 -3.99 13.91 23.18
C ARG A 379 -4.64 14.23 24.52
N GLU A 380 -5.07 15.48 24.73
CA GLU A 380 -5.69 15.95 25.98
C GLU A 380 -4.76 15.87 27.21
N TYR A 381 -3.45 15.84 27.00
CA TYR A 381 -2.44 15.95 28.07
C TYR A 381 -2.11 17.42 28.37
N LEU A 382 -3.14 18.23 28.67
CA LEU A 382 -3.04 19.69 28.74
C LEU A 382 -2.11 20.16 29.88
N GLU A 383 -2.18 19.55 31.05
CA GLU A 383 -1.31 19.92 32.18
C GLU A 383 0.16 19.57 31.89
N GLN A 384 0.40 18.42 31.24
CA GLN A 384 1.73 17.99 30.82
C GLN A 384 2.30 18.93 29.76
N ALA A 385 1.48 19.32 28.78
CA ALA A 385 1.84 20.31 27.77
C ALA A 385 2.22 21.66 28.39
N ARG A 386 1.47 22.11 29.41
CA ARG A 386 1.76 23.34 30.16
C ARG A 386 3.09 23.28 30.90
N VAL A 387 3.33 22.20 31.64
CA VAL A 387 4.58 22.02 32.38
C VAL A 387 5.76 21.92 31.41
N TYR A 388 5.67 21.06 30.39
CA TYR A 388 6.71 20.91 29.38
C TYR A 388 6.99 22.22 28.65
N GLY A 389 5.95 22.91 28.19
CA GLY A 389 6.04 24.18 27.47
C GLY A 389 6.77 25.27 28.25
N SER A 390 6.55 25.36 29.56
CA SER A 390 7.28 26.33 30.41
C SER A 390 8.75 25.96 30.59
N LEU A 391 9.10 24.68 30.61
CA LEU A 391 10.49 24.22 30.72
C LEU A 391 11.32 24.51 29.47
N VAL A 392 10.71 24.45 28.29
CA VAL A 392 11.42 24.61 27.01
C VAL A 392 11.40 26.03 26.44
N GLU A 393 10.65 26.97 27.04
CA GLU A 393 10.52 28.36 26.55
C GLU A 393 11.89 29.01 26.25
N GLY A 394 12.83 28.88 27.20
CA GLY A 394 14.15 29.50 27.10
C GLY A 394 15.05 28.92 26.00
N LEU A 395 14.64 27.84 25.32
CA LEU A 395 15.40 27.22 24.25
C LEU A 395 15.14 27.88 22.89
N PHE A 396 14.03 28.59 22.70
CA PHE A 396 13.66 29.24 21.44
C PHE A 396 14.32 30.63 21.32
N GLN A 397 15.27 30.77 20.39
CA GLN A 397 16.18 31.93 20.34
C GLN A 397 15.97 32.82 19.11
N SER A 398 15.54 32.28 17.98
CA SER A 398 15.21 33.08 16.81
C SER A 398 13.77 33.62 16.88
N ALA A 399 13.45 34.63 16.06
CA ALA A 399 12.07 35.13 15.97
C ALA A 399 11.11 34.03 15.46
N GLU A 400 11.50 33.30 14.42
CA GLU A 400 10.73 32.18 13.86
C GLU A 400 10.50 31.04 14.88
N GLU A 401 11.52 30.71 15.67
CA GLU A 401 11.45 29.72 16.73
C GLU A 401 10.48 30.15 17.83
N ARG A 402 10.60 31.40 18.30
CA ARG A 402 9.69 31.94 19.32
C ARG A 402 8.26 32.07 18.81
N TYR A 403 8.08 32.43 17.54
CA TYR A 403 6.76 32.41 16.91
C TYR A 403 6.13 31.02 17.01
N SER A 404 6.88 29.99 16.59
CA SER A 404 6.39 28.60 16.62
C SER A 404 6.05 28.12 18.03
N TYR A 405 6.88 28.48 19.02
CA TYR A 405 6.61 28.19 20.44
C TYR A 405 5.33 28.87 20.93
N HIS A 406 5.20 30.18 20.73
CA HIS A 406 4.03 30.91 21.19
C HIS A 406 2.75 30.49 20.47
N TYR A 407 2.85 30.10 19.20
CA TYR A 407 1.70 29.55 18.49
C TYR A 407 1.25 28.21 19.06
N ALA A 408 2.17 27.31 19.42
CA ALA A 408 1.84 26.05 20.10
C ALA A 408 1.24 26.28 21.50
N MET A 409 1.79 27.22 22.27
CA MET A 409 1.24 27.58 23.59
C MET A 409 -0.14 28.24 23.48
N LEU A 410 -0.39 29.05 22.46
CA LEU A 410 -1.71 29.60 22.18
C LEU A 410 -2.74 28.48 21.97
N ARG A 411 -2.37 27.41 21.23
CA ARG A 411 -3.26 26.25 21.07
C ARG A 411 -3.57 25.55 22.37
N LEU A 412 -2.56 25.35 23.22
CA LEU A 412 -2.74 24.79 24.55
C LEU A 412 -3.73 25.61 25.38
N TYR A 413 -3.54 26.93 25.47
CA TYR A 413 -4.40 27.77 26.29
C TYR A 413 -5.80 27.95 25.70
N SER A 414 -5.94 27.84 24.37
CA SER A 414 -7.26 27.72 23.73
C SER A 414 -8.00 26.45 24.16
N ARG A 415 -7.32 25.30 24.29
CA ARG A 415 -7.94 24.07 24.80
C ARG A 415 -8.26 24.14 26.30
N LEU A 416 -7.52 24.96 27.05
CA LEU A 416 -7.78 25.24 28.47
C LEU A 416 -8.85 26.32 28.69
N GLU A 417 -9.35 26.95 27.62
CA GLU A 417 -10.27 28.10 27.68
C GLU A 417 -9.73 29.28 28.52
N ASP A 418 -8.40 29.42 28.61
CA ASP A 418 -7.72 30.43 29.39
C ASP A 418 -7.39 31.65 28.53
N LYS A 419 -8.35 32.57 28.42
CA LYS A 419 -8.24 33.78 27.60
C LYS A 419 -7.01 34.62 27.97
N ASP A 420 -6.71 34.77 29.26
CA ASP A 420 -5.61 35.64 29.71
C ASP A 420 -4.27 35.15 29.15
N HIS A 421 -4.02 33.84 29.17
CA HIS A 421 -2.81 33.27 28.59
C HIS A 421 -2.84 33.20 27.07
N MET A 422 -4.02 33.00 26.45
CA MET A 422 -4.17 33.12 25.01
C MET A 422 -3.75 34.51 24.52
N ASP A 423 -4.22 35.58 25.17
CA ASP A 423 -3.90 36.96 24.84
C ASP A 423 -2.37 37.20 24.88
N ILE A 424 -1.71 36.74 25.96
CA ILE A 424 -0.26 36.84 26.11
C ILE A 424 0.49 36.13 24.97
N HIS A 425 0.09 34.90 24.64
CA HIS A 425 0.80 34.12 23.62
C HIS A 425 0.50 34.60 22.20
N PHE A 426 -0.72 35.09 21.94
CA PHE A 426 -1.06 35.75 20.68
C PHE A 426 -0.24 37.02 20.47
N GLU A 427 -0.17 37.91 21.47
CA GLU A 427 0.63 39.14 21.38
C GLU A 427 2.11 38.84 21.12
N LYS A 428 2.70 37.91 21.88
CA LYS A 428 4.09 37.50 21.65
C LYS A 428 4.28 36.88 20.27
N ALA A 429 3.35 36.06 19.75
CA ALA A 429 3.45 35.52 18.41
C ALA A 429 3.41 36.64 17.34
N VAL A 430 2.52 37.63 17.49
CA VAL A 430 2.45 38.80 16.62
C VAL A 430 3.77 39.61 16.65
N GLU A 431 4.40 39.79 17.81
CA GLU A 431 5.69 40.48 17.91
C GLU A 431 6.81 39.78 17.12
N GLN A 432 6.79 38.45 17.04
CA GLN A 432 7.86 37.68 16.37
C GLN A 432 7.62 37.47 14.87
N GLY A 433 6.37 37.19 14.46
CA GLY A 433 6.02 36.79 13.09
C GLY A 433 5.09 37.75 12.36
N GLY A 434 4.54 38.76 13.04
CA GLY A 434 3.51 39.65 12.53
C GLY A 434 2.11 39.06 12.60
N ARG A 435 1.14 39.79 12.06
CA ARG A 435 -0.27 39.42 12.01
C ARG A 435 -0.57 38.52 10.80
N LEU A 436 -0.08 37.28 10.88
CA LEU A 436 -0.26 36.30 9.80
C LEU A 436 -1.72 35.79 9.77
N PRO A 437 -2.29 35.47 8.58
CA PRO A 437 -3.68 35.05 8.45
C PRO A 437 -4.05 33.86 9.34
N ASP A 438 -3.19 32.84 9.39
CA ASP A 438 -3.43 31.64 10.21
C ASP A 438 -3.46 31.94 11.71
N LEU A 439 -2.57 32.83 12.19
CA LEU A 439 -2.53 33.22 13.60
C LEU A 439 -3.77 34.02 13.99
N LEU A 440 -4.16 34.98 13.15
CA LEU A 440 -5.36 35.79 13.34
C LEU A 440 -6.62 34.92 13.31
N ASN A 441 -6.70 33.99 12.35
CA ASN A 441 -7.79 33.05 12.23
C ASN A 441 -7.88 32.16 13.48
N TYR A 442 -6.76 31.55 13.88
CA TYR A 442 -6.74 30.64 15.01
C TYR A 442 -7.16 31.36 16.30
N TYR A 443 -6.53 32.48 16.64
CA TYR A 443 -6.88 33.23 17.85
C TYR A 443 -8.32 33.75 17.80
N GLY A 444 -8.75 34.32 16.67
CA GLY A 444 -10.11 34.81 16.48
C GLY A 444 -11.15 33.71 16.64
N PHE A 445 -10.91 32.52 16.06
CA PHE A 445 -11.80 31.38 16.22
C PHE A 445 -11.79 30.83 17.66
N SER A 446 -10.61 30.69 18.28
CA SER A 446 -10.49 30.29 19.68
C SER A 446 -11.28 31.19 20.64
N LEU A 447 -11.36 32.49 20.36
CA LEU A 447 -12.21 33.41 21.11
C LEU A 447 -13.70 33.05 20.99
N LEU A 448 -14.18 32.63 19.81
CA LEU A 448 -15.58 32.24 19.59
C LEU A 448 -15.98 30.96 20.34
N LEU A 449 -15.02 30.18 20.81
CA LEU A 449 -15.25 28.95 21.58
C LEU A 449 -15.42 29.21 23.09
N LEU A 450 -15.03 30.40 23.58
CA LEU A 450 -15.19 30.77 24.98
C LEU A 450 -16.67 30.95 25.34
N GLN A 451 -17.01 30.74 26.61
CA GLN A 451 -18.37 30.91 27.13
C GLN A 451 -18.43 32.03 28.18
N PRO A 452 -19.08 33.19 27.90
CA PRO A 452 -19.68 33.59 26.61
C PRO A 452 -18.62 34.05 25.58
N PRO A 453 -18.92 33.96 24.27
CA PRO A 453 -17.94 34.30 23.23
C PRO A 453 -17.76 35.83 23.10
N PRO A 454 -16.54 36.38 23.21
CA PRO A 454 -16.24 37.79 22.93
C PRO A 454 -16.22 38.07 21.41
N VAL A 455 -17.39 38.00 20.78
CA VAL A 455 -17.55 38.17 19.32
C VAL A 455 -17.05 39.53 18.83
N GLU A 456 -17.17 40.58 19.64
CA GLU A 456 -16.69 41.92 19.30
C GLU A 456 -15.16 42.00 19.15
N GLU A 457 -14.42 41.16 19.89
CA GLU A 457 -12.95 41.05 19.79
C GLU A 457 -12.56 40.13 18.62
N ALA A 458 -13.26 39.00 18.45
CA ALA A 458 -12.96 38.01 17.42
C ALA A 458 -13.19 38.52 16.00
N LEU A 459 -14.30 39.25 15.77
CA LEU A 459 -14.73 39.63 14.44
C LEU A 459 -13.69 40.44 13.63
N PRO A 460 -13.07 41.52 14.14
CA PRO A 460 -12.07 42.27 13.37
C PRO A 460 -10.82 41.43 13.05
N LEU A 461 -10.45 40.46 13.89
CA LEU A 461 -9.32 39.57 13.65
C LEU A 461 -9.59 38.64 12.47
N LEU A 462 -10.79 38.07 12.43
CA LEU A 462 -11.25 37.17 11.37
C LEU A 462 -11.49 37.92 10.06
N GLU A 463 -11.99 39.16 10.11
CA GLU A 463 -12.09 40.03 8.94
C GLU A 463 -10.71 40.35 8.34
N GLU A 464 -9.71 40.61 9.18
CA GLU A 464 -8.32 40.83 8.75
C GLU A 464 -7.69 39.55 8.18
N ALA A 465 -7.90 38.40 8.82
CA ALA A 465 -7.45 37.10 8.34
C ALA A 465 -8.01 36.79 6.94
N TYR A 466 -9.33 36.95 6.77
CA TYR A 466 -10.00 36.71 5.49
C TYR A 466 -9.59 37.69 4.40
N ALA A 467 -9.36 38.97 4.75
CA ALA A 467 -8.86 39.95 3.79
C ALA A 467 -7.46 39.60 3.26
N ALA A 468 -6.64 38.96 4.10
CA ALA A 468 -5.29 38.55 3.75
C ALA A 468 -5.25 37.19 3.01
N ASP A 469 -6.14 36.25 3.32
CA ASP A 469 -6.26 34.95 2.66
C ASP A 469 -7.72 34.54 2.40
N PRO A 470 -8.39 35.15 1.40
CA PRO A 470 -9.80 34.90 1.10
C PRO A 470 -10.07 33.54 0.43
N ALA A 471 -9.01 32.84 -0.01
CA ALA A 471 -9.13 31.55 -0.68
C ALA A 471 -9.12 30.37 0.32
N ASN A 472 -8.78 30.63 1.58
CA ASN A 472 -8.69 29.61 2.61
C ASN A 472 -10.08 29.31 3.20
N PRO A 473 -10.61 28.08 3.01
CA PRO A 473 -11.95 27.73 3.46
C PRO A 473 -12.10 27.75 4.98
N ALA A 474 -11.05 27.43 5.75
CA ALA A 474 -11.10 27.50 7.21
C ALA A 474 -11.24 28.96 7.71
N VAL A 475 -10.60 29.90 7.02
CA VAL A 475 -10.73 31.34 7.35
C VAL A 475 -12.12 31.87 6.98
N ALA A 476 -12.67 31.42 5.85
CA ALA A 476 -14.03 31.74 5.44
C ALA A 476 -15.06 31.20 6.44
N ASP A 477 -14.89 29.97 6.92
CA ASP A 477 -15.76 29.35 7.91
C ASP A 477 -15.73 30.10 9.24
N SER A 478 -14.54 30.35 9.84
CA SER A 478 -14.41 31.10 11.09
C SER A 478 -15.09 32.48 11.02
N LEU A 479 -14.86 33.23 9.93
CA LEU A 479 -15.50 34.54 9.74
C LEU A 479 -17.02 34.40 9.55
N GLY A 480 -17.44 33.37 8.82
CA GLY A 480 -18.85 33.04 8.64
C GLY A 480 -19.55 32.78 9.97
N TRP A 481 -18.92 31.99 10.84
CA TRP A 481 -19.39 31.71 12.19
C TRP A 481 -19.45 32.96 13.06
N ALA A 482 -18.42 33.82 13.01
CA ALA A 482 -18.41 35.11 13.72
C ALA A 482 -19.56 36.03 13.26
N TYR A 483 -19.87 36.06 11.96
CA TYR A 483 -21.00 36.82 11.44
C TYR A 483 -22.34 36.26 11.89
N PHE A 484 -22.48 34.94 11.95
CA PHE A 484 -23.68 34.29 12.48
C PHE A 484 -23.89 34.62 13.98
N LEU A 485 -22.84 34.52 14.79
CA LEU A 485 -22.89 34.85 16.22
C LEU A 485 -23.17 36.34 16.48
N SER A 486 -22.71 37.24 15.60
CA SER A 486 -23.00 38.69 15.68
C SER A 486 -24.36 39.10 15.06
N GLY A 487 -25.20 38.15 14.64
CA GLY A 487 -26.53 38.41 14.08
C GLY A 487 -26.54 38.83 12.61
N LYS A 488 -25.40 38.80 11.92
CA LYS A 488 -25.26 39.06 10.47
C LYS A 488 -25.40 37.76 9.68
N GLU A 489 -26.49 37.03 9.92
CA GLU A 489 -26.66 35.63 9.52
C GLU A 489 -26.53 35.39 8.01
N GLU A 490 -27.12 36.24 7.18
CA GLU A 490 -27.04 36.12 5.71
C GLU A 490 -25.59 36.21 5.20
N LYS A 491 -24.76 37.05 5.82
CA LYS A 491 -23.34 37.15 5.48
C LYS A 491 -22.58 35.90 5.93
N GLY A 492 -22.89 35.43 7.14
CA GLY A 492 -22.26 34.25 7.72
C GLY A 492 -22.54 32.99 6.90
N GLU A 493 -23.81 32.76 6.57
CA GLU A 493 -24.23 31.61 5.77
C GLU A 493 -23.56 31.59 4.39
N LYS A 494 -23.44 32.75 3.73
CA LYS A 494 -22.79 32.81 2.42
C LYS A 494 -21.34 32.33 2.49
N LEU A 495 -20.59 32.73 3.52
CA LEU A 495 -19.20 32.32 3.70
C LEU A 495 -19.08 30.84 4.05
N ILE A 496 -19.95 30.33 4.94
CA ILE A 496 -20.00 28.90 5.29
C ILE A 496 -20.36 28.04 4.07
N ASP A 497 -21.30 28.50 3.22
CA ASP A 497 -21.64 27.82 1.95
C ASP A 497 -20.48 27.84 0.94
N GLU A 498 -19.65 28.88 0.95
CA GLU A 498 -18.42 28.94 0.14
C GLU A 498 -17.36 27.98 0.68
N ALA A 499 -17.20 27.91 2.00
CA ALA A 499 -16.29 26.99 2.67
C ALA A 499 -16.69 25.52 2.43
N LEU A 500 -17.98 25.17 2.55
CA LEU A 500 -18.50 23.82 2.25
C LEU A 500 -18.32 23.41 0.79
N LYS A 501 -18.33 24.35 -0.16
CA LYS A 501 -18.05 24.01 -1.56
C LYS A 501 -16.61 23.55 -1.76
N ALA A 502 -15.69 24.10 -0.98
CA ALA A 502 -14.27 23.74 -1.04
C ALA A 502 -13.98 22.47 -0.23
N LEU A 503 -14.62 22.32 0.95
CA LEU A 503 -14.45 21.20 1.87
C LEU A 503 -15.83 20.63 2.24
N PRO A 504 -16.41 19.75 1.40
CA PRO A 504 -17.81 19.31 1.54
C PRO A 504 -18.09 18.33 2.70
N ASP A 505 -17.03 17.72 3.22
CA ASP A 505 -17.07 16.69 4.26
C ASP A 505 -16.33 17.14 5.53
N ASP A 506 -16.01 18.43 5.65
CA ASP A 506 -15.39 18.96 6.87
C ASP A 506 -16.43 19.06 7.99
N GLU A 507 -16.18 18.35 9.09
CA GLU A 507 -17.08 18.27 10.23
C GLU A 507 -17.35 19.64 10.87
N GLU A 508 -16.35 20.55 10.89
CA GLU A 508 -16.44 21.90 11.46
C GLU A 508 -17.47 22.76 10.75
N ILE A 509 -17.28 22.83 9.44
CA ILE A 509 -18.10 23.64 8.55
C ILE A 509 -19.53 23.08 8.46
N LEU A 510 -19.68 21.74 8.46
CA LEU A 510 -20.99 21.08 8.46
C LEU A 510 -21.79 21.40 9.71
N PHE A 511 -21.17 21.39 10.90
CA PHE A 511 -21.86 21.77 12.12
C PHE A 511 -22.29 23.22 12.12
N HIS A 512 -21.41 24.17 11.72
CA HIS A 512 -21.79 25.57 11.61
C HIS A 512 -22.98 25.76 10.66
N LYS A 513 -23.02 25.02 9.54
CA LYS A 513 -24.17 25.02 8.63
C LYS A 513 -25.44 24.49 9.29
N ALA A 514 -25.35 23.39 10.04
CA ALA A 514 -26.48 22.84 10.78
C ALA A 514 -27.02 23.81 11.84
N MET A 515 -26.14 24.52 12.56
CA MET A 515 -26.53 25.54 13.54
C MET A 515 -27.26 26.72 12.89
N ILE A 516 -26.84 27.14 11.70
CA ILE A 516 -27.55 28.14 10.90
C ILE A 516 -28.95 27.64 10.50
N MET A 517 -29.04 26.41 10.00
CA MET A 517 -30.32 25.80 9.62
C MET A 517 -31.28 25.67 10.81
N LYS A 518 -30.77 25.24 11.97
CA LYS A 518 -31.52 25.18 13.24
C LYS A 518 -32.11 26.55 13.58
N ARG A 519 -31.31 27.62 13.53
CA ARG A 519 -31.80 28.98 13.84
C ARG A 519 -32.88 29.47 12.87
N LYS A 520 -32.82 29.03 11.61
CA LYS A 520 -33.85 29.33 10.59
C LYS A 520 -35.13 28.50 10.73
N GLY A 521 -35.16 27.53 11.64
CA GLY A 521 -36.29 26.60 11.80
C GLY A 521 -36.30 25.45 10.80
N LEU A 522 -35.18 25.20 10.09
CA LEU A 522 -35.01 24.08 9.17
C LEU A 522 -34.45 22.88 9.96
N PHE A 523 -35.26 22.36 10.89
CA PHE A 523 -34.78 21.40 11.89
C PHE A 523 -34.45 20.03 11.30
N GLU A 524 -35.24 19.54 10.34
CA GLU A 524 -35.00 18.27 9.67
C GLU A 524 -33.70 18.28 8.87
N ASP A 525 -33.46 19.35 8.10
CA ASP A 525 -32.25 19.53 7.31
C ASP A 525 -31.00 19.63 8.21
N ALA A 526 -31.10 20.38 9.31
CA ALA A 526 -30.03 20.48 10.30
C ALA A 526 -29.69 19.10 10.90
N LEU A 527 -30.70 18.32 11.28
CA LEU A 527 -30.53 16.99 11.86
C LEU A 527 -29.91 16.00 10.84
N GLU A 528 -30.26 16.10 9.57
CA GLU A 528 -29.64 15.28 8.52
C GLU A 528 -28.15 15.58 8.38
N ILE A 529 -27.76 16.85 8.44
CA ILE A 529 -26.34 17.24 8.42
C ILE A 529 -25.60 16.70 9.65
N LEU A 530 -26.15 16.87 10.86
CA LEU A 530 -25.48 16.39 12.07
C LEU A 530 -25.32 14.86 12.09
N LYS A 531 -26.28 14.10 11.53
CA LYS A 531 -26.16 12.64 11.35
C LYS A 531 -25.03 12.25 10.39
N ARG A 532 -24.66 13.09 9.43
CA ARG A 532 -23.50 12.81 8.56
C ARG A 532 -22.20 12.88 9.37
N ILE A 533 -22.10 13.83 10.30
CA ILE A 533 -20.96 13.99 11.20
C ILE A 533 -20.82 12.78 12.14
N ASP A 534 -21.93 12.28 12.71
CA ASP A 534 -21.92 11.17 13.69
C ASP A 534 -21.52 9.79 13.12
N ASN A 535 -21.71 9.56 11.82
CA ASN A 535 -21.42 8.24 11.20
C ASN A 535 -19.93 7.97 10.92
N GLU A 536 -19.04 8.95 11.10
CA GLU A 536 -17.60 8.77 10.92
C GLU A 536 -16.94 8.24 12.20
N GLU A 537 -17.06 6.93 12.44
CA GLU A 537 -16.37 6.22 13.51
C GLU A 537 -14.83 6.35 13.34
N GLY A 538 -14.20 7.33 14.01
CA GLY A 538 -12.75 7.22 14.22
C GLY A 538 -11.94 8.46 14.59
N ASN A 539 -12.46 9.68 14.53
CA ASN A 539 -11.61 10.84 14.85
C ASN A 539 -12.40 12.10 15.19
N ARG A 540 -13.18 12.09 16.29
CA ARG A 540 -13.77 13.33 16.82
C ARG A 540 -12.65 14.33 17.09
N LYS A 541 -12.39 15.26 16.17
CA LYS A 541 -11.54 16.43 16.42
C LYS A 541 -12.34 17.37 17.30
N ILE A 542 -12.35 17.06 18.59
CA ILE A 542 -12.51 17.95 19.73
C ILE A 542 -13.13 19.33 19.43
N TYR A 543 -14.40 19.40 19.01
CA TYR A 543 -15.15 20.67 18.98
C TYR A 543 -16.65 20.54 19.29
N TYR A 544 -17.19 19.33 19.44
CA TYR A 544 -18.60 19.14 19.76
C TYR A 544 -18.79 18.29 21.00
N GLU A 545 -18.53 18.89 22.16
CA GLU A 545 -19.04 18.34 23.42
C GLU A 545 -20.57 18.24 23.40
N ASP A 546 -21.23 19.07 22.56
CA ASP A 546 -22.69 19.21 22.50
C ASP A 546 -23.35 18.58 21.26
N LEU A 547 -22.66 17.80 20.41
CA LEU A 547 -23.28 17.27 19.18
C LEU A 547 -24.55 16.43 19.48
N ASP A 548 -24.43 15.53 20.46
CA ASP A 548 -25.53 14.67 20.89
C ASP A 548 -26.69 15.50 21.47
N ASP A 549 -26.36 16.49 22.31
CA ASP A 549 -27.34 17.40 22.92
C ASP A 549 -28.05 18.25 21.84
N GLU A 550 -27.32 18.73 20.84
CA GLU A 550 -27.85 19.48 19.71
C GLU A 550 -28.78 18.62 18.84
N MET A 551 -28.41 17.37 18.58
CA MET A 551 -29.25 16.41 17.87
C MET A 551 -30.53 16.07 18.65
N ASP A 552 -30.44 15.90 19.97
CA ASP A 552 -31.61 15.64 20.82
C ASP A 552 -32.55 16.84 20.91
N GLN A 553 -31.99 18.05 21.00
CA GLN A 553 -32.80 19.27 20.90
C GLN A 553 -33.54 19.35 19.57
N LEU A 554 -32.86 19.08 18.44
CA LEU A 554 -33.50 19.08 17.12
C LEU A 554 -34.61 18.03 17.02
N ARG A 555 -34.41 16.81 17.54
CA ARG A 555 -35.46 15.77 17.60
C ARG A 555 -36.68 16.26 18.36
N SER A 556 -36.49 16.92 19.51
CA SER A 556 -37.60 17.46 20.31
C SER A 556 -38.37 18.60 19.60
N LEU A 557 -37.71 19.33 18.70
CA LEU A 557 -38.34 20.40 17.91
C LEU A 557 -39.11 19.88 16.68
N ILE A 558 -38.71 18.72 16.14
CA ILE A 558 -39.36 18.06 14.99
C ILE A 558 -40.60 17.25 15.44
N GLU A 559 -40.51 16.57 16.59
CA GLU A 559 -41.61 15.82 17.21
C GLU A 559 -42.03 16.44 18.57
N PRO A 560 -42.65 17.64 18.56
CA PRO A 560 -42.94 18.42 19.76
C PRO A 560 -44.03 17.87 20.69
#